data_AF-A0A921ZH11-F1
#
_entry.id   AF-A0A921ZH11-F1
#
_cell.length_a   1.000
_cell.length_b   1.000
_cell.length_c   1.000
_cell.angle_alpha   90.00
_cell.angle_beta   90.00
_cell.angle_gamma   90.00
#
_symmetry.space_group_name_H-M   'P 1'
#
loop_
_entity.id
_entity.type
_entity.pdbx_description
1 polymer ?
#
loop_
_entity_poly.entity_id
_entity_poly.type
_entity_poly.pdbx_seq_one_letter_code
_entity_poly.pdbx_strand_id
1 'polypeptide(L)'
;MDKVTIGYCILILCSFIQKSHQNLIVVTGPGLEPENIILPARYFFVNFTFVDSASYSPELAHSFAVEIEGRTKKSPHCRVWANKLDRKDGTFIVRYKIYETCYDVSISLYYKSKHIKGSPYTFKGPIHPDQCNCPEKEFETWLTNYGCSNTYGQIEKDLKPFQDIEMKTQVNKIIEKYHQPESTSFCHYVIKDSNLYRDCYGKHVGFNMFSDNILLALLRKVRLPDVELVINLGDWPLIRQNAEPHPMFSWCGSNDTIDIVMPTYDITESTLENMAR
;
A
#
# COMPACT_ATOMS: atom_id res chain seq x y z
N MET A 1 16.38 -35.12 -48.56
CA MET A 1 15.61 -34.23 -47.64
C MET A 1 15.42 -32.91 -48.36
N ASP A 2 14.18 -32.58 -48.70
CA ASP A 2 13.89 -31.37 -49.47
C ASP A 2 14.12 -30.10 -48.65
N LYS A 3 14.65 -29.06 -49.30
CA LYS A 3 14.89 -27.73 -48.69
C LYS A 3 13.65 -27.17 -48.01
N VAL A 4 12.48 -27.52 -48.54
CA VAL A 4 11.16 -27.15 -47.99
C VAL A 4 10.95 -27.77 -46.61
N THR A 5 11.25 -29.05 -46.44
CA THR A 5 11.09 -29.78 -45.17
C THR A 5 12.04 -29.24 -44.08
N ILE A 6 13.27 -28.90 -44.45
CA ILE A 6 14.23 -28.28 -43.53
C ILE A 6 13.76 -26.88 -43.10
N GLY A 7 13.21 -26.09 -44.04
CA GLY A 7 12.63 -24.78 -43.75
C GLY A 7 11.46 -24.85 -42.76
N TYR A 8 10.55 -25.82 -42.93
CA TYR A 8 9.44 -26.03 -42.00
C TYR A 8 9.94 -26.49 -40.61
N CYS A 9 10.93 -27.38 -40.54
CA CYS A 9 11.51 -27.79 -39.25
C CYS A 9 12.17 -26.62 -38.50
N ILE A 10 12.89 -25.73 -39.19
CA ILE A 10 13.50 -24.54 -38.58
C ILE A 10 12.41 -23.58 -38.08
N LEU A 11 11.35 -23.36 -38.85
CA LEU A 11 10.23 -22.52 -38.43
C LEU A 11 9.50 -23.08 -37.21
N ILE A 12 9.30 -24.41 -37.16
CA ILE A 12 8.69 -25.09 -36.01
C ILE A 12 9.59 -24.99 -34.78
N LEU A 13 10.90 -25.20 -34.91
CA LEU A 13 11.87 -25.04 -33.82
C LEU A 13 11.92 -23.59 -33.32
N CYS A 14 11.97 -22.60 -34.21
CA CYS A 14 11.92 -21.18 -33.83
C CYS A 14 10.61 -20.82 -33.12
N SER A 15 9.47 -21.32 -33.59
CA SER A 15 8.19 -21.06 -32.94
C SER A 15 8.05 -21.80 -31.59
N PHE A 16 8.62 -22.99 -31.44
CA PHE A 16 8.70 -23.68 -30.14
C PHE A 16 9.61 -22.96 -29.13
N ILE A 17 10.79 -22.51 -29.56
CA ILE A 17 11.72 -21.73 -28.71
C ILE A 17 11.10 -20.39 -28.30
N GLN A 18 10.40 -19.73 -29.23
CA GLN A 18 9.73 -18.46 -28.94
C GLN A 18 8.52 -18.65 -27.99
N LYS A 19 7.84 -19.81 -28.06
CA LYS A 19 6.74 -20.16 -27.15
C LYS A 19 7.23 -20.59 -25.77
N SER A 20 8.39 -21.23 -25.65
CA SER A 20 8.98 -21.57 -24.34
C SER A 20 9.46 -20.33 -23.58
N HIS A 21 10.01 -19.33 -24.28
CA HIS A 21 10.43 -18.07 -23.67
C HIS A 21 9.28 -17.24 -23.08
N GLN A 22 8.07 -17.35 -23.65
CA GLN A 22 6.91 -16.54 -23.23
C GLN A 22 6.27 -16.97 -21.90
N ASN A 23 6.57 -18.17 -21.39
CA ASN A 23 6.08 -18.63 -20.08
C ASN A 23 7.08 -18.36 -18.93
N LEU A 24 8.13 -17.57 -19.18
CA LEU A 24 9.19 -17.30 -18.21
C LEU A 24 9.13 -15.89 -17.61
N ILE A 25 8.07 -15.12 -17.88
CA ILE A 25 7.90 -13.77 -17.33
C ILE A 25 6.55 -13.72 -16.61
N VAL A 26 6.58 -13.43 -15.31
CA VAL A 26 5.41 -13.38 -14.43
C VAL A 26 5.19 -11.95 -13.96
N VAL A 27 3.97 -11.44 -14.15
CA VAL A 27 3.57 -10.07 -13.75
C VAL A 27 2.50 -10.19 -12.66
N THR A 28 2.72 -9.62 -11.49
CA THR A 28 1.80 -9.73 -10.33
C THR A 28 1.86 -8.49 -9.45
N GLY A 29 0.79 -8.19 -8.71
CA GLY A 29 0.79 -7.13 -7.69
C GLY A 29 -0.39 -6.17 -7.83
N PRO A 30 -0.67 -5.38 -6.77
CA PRO A 30 -1.91 -4.61 -6.64
C PRO A 30 -2.03 -3.47 -7.66
N GLY A 31 -0.91 -3.01 -8.23
CA GLY A 31 -0.89 -2.00 -9.28
C GLY A 31 -1.48 -2.46 -10.61
N LEU A 32 -1.86 -3.74 -10.75
CA LEU A 32 -2.61 -4.27 -11.89
C LEU A 32 -4.13 -4.29 -11.65
N GLU A 33 -4.61 -3.81 -10.50
CA GLU A 33 -6.03 -3.65 -10.18
C GLU A 33 -6.41 -2.19 -9.85
N PRO A 34 -6.01 -1.21 -10.70
CA PRO A 34 -6.16 0.22 -10.41
C PRO A 34 -7.60 0.71 -10.29
N GLU A 35 -8.58 -0.06 -10.80
CA GLU A 35 -10.01 0.23 -10.71
C GLU A 35 -10.58 -0.10 -9.32
N ASN A 36 -10.00 -1.08 -8.63
CA ASN A 36 -10.48 -1.54 -7.32
C ASN A 36 -9.64 -1.00 -6.15
N ILE A 37 -8.35 -0.73 -6.38
CA ILE A 37 -7.40 -0.37 -5.32
C ILE A 37 -6.79 1.02 -5.58
N ILE A 38 -6.91 1.89 -4.58
CA ILE A 38 -6.34 3.24 -4.59
C ILE A 38 -5.19 3.31 -3.60
N LEU A 39 -3.97 3.28 -4.11
CA LEU A 39 -2.73 3.40 -3.32
C LEU A 39 -2.03 4.74 -3.59
N PRO A 40 -1.30 5.31 -2.60
CA PRO A 40 -0.46 6.50 -2.79
C PRO A 40 0.51 6.37 -3.96
N ALA A 41 1.17 5.21 -4.04
CA ALA A 41 1.92 4.74 -5.19
C ALA A 41 1.47 3.31 -5.52
N ARG A 42 1.01 3.10 -6.76
CA ARG A 42 0.62 1.77 -7.24
C ARG A 42 1.87 1.02 -7.67
N TYR A 43 1.92 -0.28 -7.44
CA TYR A 43 3.10 -1.06 -7.80
C TYR A 43 2.75 -2.49 -8.19
N PHE A 44 3.59 -3.06 -9.05
CA PHE A 44 3.53 -4.47 -9.42
C PHE A 44 4.94 -4.97 -9.72
N PHE A 45 5.10 -6.28 -9.65
CA PHE A 45 6.33 -7.00 -9.89
C PHE A 45 6.33 -7.60 -11.28
N VAL A 46 7.47 -7.54 -11.95
CA VAL A 46 7.74 -8.26 -13.19
C VAL A 46 8.95 -9.16 -12.94
N ASN A 47 8.72 -10.46 -12.89
CA ASN A 47 9.73 -11.46 -12.61
C ASN A 47 10.09 -12.23 -13.89
N PHE A 48 11.34 -12.11 -14.32
CA PHE A 48 11.94 -12.91 -15.38
C PHE A 48 12.48 -14.21 -14.76
N THR A 49 11.64 -15.25 -14.67
CA THR A 49 11.92 -16.49 -13.92
C THR A 49 13.08 -17.33 -14.46
N PHE A 50 13.65 -16.95 -15.60
CA PHE A 50 14.83 -17.56 -16.19
C PHE A 50 16.14 -16.87 -15.78
N VAL A 51 16.05 -15.79 -15.01
CA VAL A 51 17.17 -15.04 -14.45
C VAL A 51 17.12 -15.17 -12.93
N ASP A 52 18.28 -15.37 -12.34
CA ASP A 52 18.53 -15.31 -10.90
C ASP A 52 19.68 -14.33 -10.63
N SER A 53 20.07 -14.19 -9.36
CA SER A 53 21.17 -13.30 -8.98
C SER A 53 22.53 -13.68 -9.59
N ALA A 54 22.74 -14.95 -9.95
CA ALA A 54 23.99 -15.44 -10.52
C ALA A 54 24.07 -15.22 -12.04
N SER A 55 22.91 -15.27 -12.72
CA SER A 55 22.76 -15.12 -14.16
C SER A 55 22.30 -13.71 -14.59
N TYR A 56 22.10 -12.81 -13.63
CA TYR A 56 21.70 -11.43 -13.89
C TYR A 56 22.74 -10.66 -14.71
N SER A 57 22.26 -9.89 -15.68
CA SER A 57 23.06 -8.96 -16.48
C SER A 57 22.37 -7.59 -16.54
N PRO A 58 23.13 -6.47 -16.45
CA PRO A 58 22.57 -5.12 -16.62
C PRO A 58 21.81 -4.91 -17.93
N GLU A 59 22.10 -5.71 -18.97
CA GLU A 59 21.37 -5.67 -20.25
C GLU A 59 19.88 -5.97 -20.09
N LEU A 60 19.50 -6.76 -19.09
CA LEU A 60 18.09 -7.04 -18.78
C LEU A 60 17.33 -5.75 -18.47
N ALA A 61 17.92 -4.87 -17.65
CA ALA A 61 17.34 -3.58 -17.28
C ALA A 61 17.13 -2.66 -18.47
N HIS A 62 18.09 -2.65 -19.42
CA HIS A 62 18.01 -1.87 -20.65
C HIS A 62 16.99 -2.43 -21.63
N SER A 63 16.84 -3.76 -21.66
CA SER A 63 15.92 -4.46 -22.57
C SER A 63 14.47 -4.45 -22.11
N PHE A 64 14.21 -4.13 -20.84
CA PHE A 64 12.87 -4.07 -20.26
C PHE A 64 12.35 -2.62 -20.22
N ALA A 65 11.22 -2.33 -20.85
CA ALA A 65 10.61 -1.00 -20.86
C ALA A 65 9.16 -1.05 -20.36
N VAL A 66 8.75 0.04 -19.72
CA VAL A 66 7.41 0.24 -19.17
C VAL A 66 6.89 1.58 -19.69
N GLU A 67 5.68 1.55 -20.21
CA GLU A 67 4.96 2.73 -20.69
C GLU A 67 3.55 2.67 -20.10
N ILE A 68 3.11 3.75 -19.47
CA ILE A 68 1.78 3.86 -18.88
C ILE A 68 1.13 5.11 -19.42
N GLU A 69 0.04 4.91 -20.14
CA GLU A 69 -0.71 5.97 -20.78
C GLU A 69 -2.18 5.87 -20.40
N GLY A 70 -2.90 6.96 -20.62
CA GLY A 70 -4.34 7.03 -20.44
C GLY A 70 -4.82 8.42 -20.82
N ARG A 71 -6.11 8.67 -20.68
CA ARG A 71 -6.72 9.97 -20.99
C ARG A 71 -7.55 10.50 -19.85
N THR A 72 -7.87 11.79 -19.89
CA THR A 72 -8.81 12.40 -18.95
C THR A 72 -10.08 12.79 -19.69
N LYS A 73 -11.10 13.30 -18.99
CA LYS A 73 -12.29 13.85 -19.65
C LYS A 73 -11.98 15.08 -20.51
N LYS A 74 -10.88 15.77 -20.24
CA LYS A 74 -10.53 17.07 -20.85
C LYS A 74 -9.32 17.00 -21.80
N SER A 75 -8.48 15.98 -21.67
CA SER A 75 -7.22 15.84 -22.39
C SER A 75 -7.06 14.42 -22.93
N PRO A 76 -6.47 14.25 -24.14
CA PRO A 76 -6.11 12.93 -24.65
C PRO A 76 -5.03 12.22 -23.82
N HIS A 77 -4.34 12.96 -22.94
CA HIS A 77 -3.28 12.43 -22.07
C HIS A 77 -3.61 12.64 -20.60
N CYS A 78 -3.36 11.61 -19.80
CA CYS A 78 -3.40 11.58 -18.35
C CYS A 78 -2.00 11.83 -17.78
N ARG A 79 -1.89 12.64 -16.72
CA ARG A 79 -0.62 12.78 -15.99
C ARG A 79 -0.34 11.54 -15.15
N VAL A 80 0.57 10.70 -15.65
CA VAL A 80 1.10 9.52 -14.95
C VAL A 80 2.60 9.68 -14.77
N TRP A 81 3.11 9.37 -13.58
CA TRP A 81 4.54 9.19 -13.34
C TRP A 81 4.81 7.72 -13.05
N ALA A 82 5.76 7.12 -13.77
CA ALA A 82 6.15 5.73 -13.57
C ALA A 82 7.67 5.62 -13.35
N ASN A 83 8.08 4.66 -12.53
CA ASN A 83 9.47 4.26 -12.38
C ASN A 83 9.55 2.72 -12.35
N LYS A 84 10.67 2.17 -12.84
CA LYS A 84 11.05 0.77 -12.63
C LYS A 84 12.25 0.71 -11.69
N LEU A 85 12.24 -0.22 -10.75
CA LEU A 85 13.37 -0.55 -9.88
C LEU A 85 13.85 -1.95 -10.25
N ASP A 86 15.15 -2.11 -10.41
CA ASP A 86 15.77 -3.40 -10.68
C ASP A 86 16.36 -3.98 -9.39
N ARG A 87 15.87 -5.16 -8.98
CA ARG A 87 16.38 -5.86 -7.79
C ARG A 87 17.67 -6.64 -8.06
N LYS A 88 18.12 -6.71 -9.31
CA LYS A 88 19.33 -7.42 -9.76
C LYS A 88 19.27 -8.94 -9.56
N ASP A 89 18.06 -9.49 -9.55
CA ASP A 89 17.79 -10.92 -9.36
C ASP A 89 16.77 -11.45 -10.38
N GLY A 90 16.53 -10.70 -11.47
CA GLY A 90 15.48 -11.01 -12.44
C GLY A 90 14.11 -10.40 -12.10
N THR A 91 13.94 -9.81 -10.91
CA THR A 91 12.70 -9.13 -10.50
C THR A 91 12.80 -7.61 -10.66
N PHE A 92 11.80 -7.02 -11.30
CA PHE A 92 11.59 -5.58 -11.35
C PHE A 92 10.39 -5.19 -10.50
N ILE A 93 10.49 -4.06 -9.79
CA ILE A 93 9.35 -3.40 -9.15
C ILE A 93 8.99 -2.20 -10.02
N VAL A 94 7.83 -2.26 -10.66
CA VAL A 94 7.28 -1.13 -11.38
C VAL A 94 6.36 -0.39 -10.43
N ARG A 95 6.58 0.90 -10.25
CA ARG A 95 5.72 1.78 -9.45
C ARG A 95 5.21 2.91 -10.32
N TYR A 96 3.98 3.33 -10.08
CA TYR A 96 3.41 4.47 -10.78
C TYR A 96 2.40 5.24 -9.93
N LYS A 97 2.27 6.52 -10.25
CA LYS A 97 1.38 7.47 -9.60
C LYS A 97 0.53 8.16 -10.66
N ILE A 98 -0.76 8.26 -10.37
CA ILE A 98 -1.72 8.99 -11.18
C ILE A 98 -2.10 10.25 -10.39
N TYR A 99 -2.02 11.42 -11.05
CA TYR A 99 -2.24 12.72 -10.39
C TYR A 99 -3.65 13.28 -10.58
N GLU A 100 -4.42 12.72 -11.51
CA GLU A 100 -5.79 13.15 -11.84
C GLU A 100 -6.64 11.95 -12.22
N THR A 101 -7.97 12.08 -12.31
CA THR A 101 -8.80 10.91 -12.67
C THR A 101 -8.63 10.55 -14.14
N CYS A 102 -8.24 9.31 -14.41
CA CYS A 102 -7.91 8.84 -15.76
C CYS A 102 -8.80 7.68 -16.23
N TYR A 103 -8.91 7.55 -17.54
CA TYR A 103 -9.74 6.58 -18.25
C TYR A 103 -8.91 5.93 -19.35
N ASP A 104 -9.35 4.74 -19.79
CA ASP A 104 -8.66 3.94 -20.81
C ASP A 104 -7.15 3.84 -20.55
N VAL A 105 -6.77 3.58 -19.29
CA VAL A 105 -5.37 3.45 -18.91
C VAL A 105 -4.82 2.15 -19.47
N SER A 106 -3.63 2.23 -20.07
CA SER A 106 -2.91 1.11 -20.66
C SER A 106 -1.52 1.02 -20.04
N ILE A 107 -1.19 -0.14 -19.47
CA ILE A 107 0.15 -0.48 -18.99
C ILE A 107 0.80 -1.39 -20.03
N SER A 108 1.70 -0.80 -20.82
CA SER A 108 2.49 -1.48 -21.85
C SER A 108 3.84 -1.88 -21.31
N LEU A 109 4.06 -3.19 -21.23
CA LEU A 109 5.31 -3.82 -20.82
C LEU A 109 6.01 -4.45 -22.02
N TYR A 110 7.28 -4.09 -22.23
CA TYR A 110 8.09 -4.55 -23.36
C TYR A 110 9.38 -5.22 -22.89
N TYR A 111 9.76 -6.31 -23.55
CA TYR A 111 11.07 -6.93 -23.43
C TYR A 111 11.69 -7.08 -24.83
N LYS A 112 12.91 -6.54 -25.03
CA LYS A 112 13.59 -6.48 -26.33
C LYS A 112 12.69 -5.90 -27.43
N SER A 113 12.03 -4.78 -27.10
CA SER A 113 11.09 -4.04 -27.97
C SER A 113 9.86 -4.83 -28.43
N LYS A 114 9.49 -5.90 -27.73
CA LYS A 114 8.26 -6.67 -27.98
C LYS A 114 7.40 -6.72 -26.73
N HIS A 115 6.08 -6.66 -26.87
CA HIS A 115 5.18 -6.85 -25.74
C HIS A 115 5.45 -8.20 -25.07
N ILE A 116 5.54 -8.19 -23.74
CA ILE A 116 5.51 -9.43 -22.96
C ILE A 116 4.09 -10.00 -22.97
N LYS A 117 3.93 -11.28 -22.62
CA LYS A 117 2.62 -11.94 -22.59
C LYS A 117 1.65 -11.18 -21.66
N GLY A 118 0.42 -10.96 -22.14
CA GLY A 118 -0.62 -10.22 -21.41
C GLY A 118 -0.54 -8.70 -21.53
N SER A 119 0.56 -8.14 -22.05
CA SER A 119 0.71 -6.72 -22.33
C SER A 119 0.07 -6.35 -23.69
N PRO A 120 -0.61 -5.20 -23.82
CA PRO A 120 -0.88 -4.22 -22.78
C PRO A 120 -2.01 -4.65 -21.82
N TYR A 121 -1.89 -4.25 -20.55
CA TYR A 121 -2.98 -4.36 -19.57
C TYR A 121 -3.85 -3.10 -19.67
N THR A 122 -5.13 -3.25 -19.98
CA THR A 122 -6.02 -2.11 -20.26
C THR A 122 -7.15 -2.02 -19.24
N PHE A 123 -7.46 -0.80 -18.80
CA PHE A 123 -8.43 -0.50 -17.76
C PHE A 123 -9.34 0.64 -18.23
N LYS A 124 -10.66 0.45 -18.19
CA LYS A 124 -11.59 1.46 -18.70
C LYS A 124 -11.73 2.65 -17.75
N GLY A 125 -11.58 2.41 -16.46
CA GLY A 125 -11.68 3.43 -15.42
C GLY A 125 -13.12 3.71 -15.01
N PRO A 126 -13.33 4.71 -14.13
CA PRO A 126 -12.35 5.70 -13.71
C PRO A 126 -11.24 5.13 -12.83
N ILE A 127 -10.01 5.61 -13.04
CA ILE A 127 -8.88 5.34 -12.14
C ILE A 127 -8.57 6.62 -11.40
N HIS A 128 -8.80 6.60 -10.10
CA HIS A 128 -8.70 7.77 -9.25
C HIS A 128 -7.27 8.02 -8.74
N PRO A 129 -6.86 9.28 -8.57
CA PRO A 129 -5.63 9.61 -7.85
C PRO A 129 -5.80 9.31 -6.35
N ASP A 130 -4.70 9.15 -5.62
CA ASP A 130 -4.71 8.89 -4.17
C ASP A 130 -5.45 9.95 -3.34
N GLN A 131 -5.44 11.19 -3.81
CA GLN A 131 -6.09 12.32 -3.15
C GLN A 131 -7.60 12.42 -3.46
N CYS A 132 -8.15 11.48 -4.24
CA CYS A 132 -9.59 11.46 -4.49
C CYS A 132 -10.35 11.12 -3.21
N ASN A 133 -11.38 11.91 -2.89
CA ASN A 133 -12.33 11.58 -1.83
C ASN A 133 -13.42 10.68 -2.41
N CYS A 134 -13.16 9.37 -2.40
CA CYS A 134 -14.00 8.34 -3.02
C CYS A 134 -14.11 7.13 -2.09
N PRO A 135 -14.74 7.31 -0.91
CA PRO A 135 -14.80 6.24 0.08
C PRO A 135 -15.66 5.08 -0.41
N GLU A 136 -15.10 3.87 -0.36
CA GLU A 136 -15.86 2.63 -0.44
C GLU A 136 -16.88 2.58 0.70
N LYS A 137 -18.12 2.24 0.38
CA LYS A 137 -19.24 2.23 1.33
C LYS A 137 -19.14 1.03 2.27
N GLU A 138 -18.75 -0.12 1.73
CA GLU A 138 -18.70 -1.38 2.45
C GLU A 138 -17.27 -1.69 2.90
N PHE A 139 -17.03 -1.62 4.20
CA PHE A 139 -15.69 -1.82 4.79
C PHE A 139 -15.09 -3.20 4.44
N GLU A 140 -15.91 -4.26 4.43
CA GLU A 140 -15.47 -5.62 4.10
C GLU A 140 -15.06 -5.77 2.62
N THR A 141 -15.76 -5.07 1.73
CA THR A 141 -15.38 -5.02 0.30
C THR A 141 -14.04 -4.32 0.14
N TRP A 142 -13.83 -3.23 0.87
CA TRP A 142 -12.55 -2.52 0.89
C TRP A 142 -11.41 -3.42 1.40
N LEU A 143 -11.59 -4.11 2.53
CA LEU A 143 -10.58 -5.06 3.05
C LEU A 143 -10.23 -6.17 2.05
N THR A 144 -11.26 -6.78 1.45
CA THR A 144 -11.09 -7.86 0.48
C THR A 144 -10.33 -7.39 -0.75
N ASN A 145 -10.69 -6.22 -1.30
CA ASN A 145 -10.03 -5.66 -2.48
C ASN A 145 -8.56 -5.31 -2.21
N TYR A 146 -8.24 -4.84 -1.00
CA TYR A 146 -6.86 -4.54 -0.61
C TYR A 146 -6.05 -5.80 -0.23
N GLY A 147 -6.66 -7.00 -0.31
CA GLY A 147 -6.01 -8.26 0.01
C GLY A 147 -5.61 -8.37 1.48
N CYS A 148 -6.33 -7.67 2.37
CA CYS A 148 -6.09 -7.75 3.81
C CYS A 148 -6.50 -9.12 4.33
N SER A 149 -5.72 -9.66 5.28
CA SER A 149 -6.10 -10.87 5.99
C SER A 149 -7.24 -10.56 6.95
N ASN A 150 -8.16 -11.50 7.14
CA ASN A 150 -9.27 -11.34 8.10
C ASN A 150 -8.81 -11.32 9.56
N THR A 151 -7.64 -11.90 9.85
CA THR A 151 -7.13 -12.09 11.22
C THR A 151 -5.64 -11.80 11.29
N TYR A 152 -5.22 -11.11 12.36
CA TYR A 152 -3.83 -10.83 12.65
C TYR A 152 -3.55 -11.16 14.12
N GLY A 153 -2.68 -12.14 14.38
CA GLY A 153 -2.42 -12.62 15.74
C GLY A 153 -1.89 -11.54 16.69
N GLN A 154 -1.16 -10.55 16.18
CA GLN A 154 -0.71 -9.39 16.98
C GLN A 154 -1.90 -8.50 17.39
N ILE A 155 -2.79 -8.16 16.45
CA ILE A 155 -3.96 -7.32 16.71
C ILE A 155 -4.89 -8.00 17.72
N GLU A 156 -5.19 -9.28 17.53
CA GLU A 156 -6.03 -10.05 18.46
C GLU A 156 -5.43 -10.11 19.87
N LYS A 157 -4.10 -10.32 19.96
CA LYS A 157 -3.38 -10.35 21.23
C LYS A 157 -3.46 -8.99 21.95
N ASP A 158 -3.22 -7.90 21.23
CA ASP A 158 -3.17 -6.55 21.80
C ASP A 158 -4.55 -6.04 22.20
N LEU A 159 -5.61 -6.45 21.48
CA LEU A 159 -6.99 -6.09 21.81
C LEU A 159 -7.64 -6.99 22.87
N LYS A 160 -7.04 -8.14 23.17
CA LYS A 160 -7.55 -9.10 24.16
C LYS A 160 -7.85 -8.49 25.54
N PRO A 161 -7.04 -7.56 26.09
CA PRO A 161 -7.32 -6.93 27.38
C PRO A 161 -8.53 -5.97 27.37
N PHE A 162 -9.07 -5.60 26.21
CA PHE A 162 -9.97 -4.44 26.03
C PHE A 162 -11.36 -4.79 25.45
N GLN A 163 -11.93 -5.95 25.79
CA GLN A 163 -13.15 -6.46 25.14
C GLN A 163 -14.43 -5.67 25.47
N ASP A 164 -14.60 -5.24 26.73
CA ASP A 164 -15.80 -4.51 27.19
C ASP A 164 -15.38 -3.20 27.87
N ILE A 165 -15.10 -2.18 27.06
CA ILE A 165 -14.63 -0.88 27.55
C ILE A 165 -15.60 0.25 27.22
N GLU A 166 -15.83 1.13 28.20
CA GLU A 166 -16.49 2.41 27.97
C GLU A 166 -15.42 3.48 27.69
N MET A 167 -15.27 3.87 26.42
CA MET A 167 -14.20 4.78 25.98
C MET A 167 -14.24 6.13 26.71
N LYS A 168 -15.42 6.70 26.96
CA LYS A 168 -15.57 7.94 27.73
C LYS A 168 -14.90 7.86 29.11
N THR A 169 -15.11 6.75 29.82
CA THR A 169 -14.50 6.52 31.14
C THR A 169 -13.00 6.27 31.01
N GLN A 170 -12.57 5.52 30.00
CA GLN A 170 -11.15 5.24 29.77
C GLN A 170 -10.34 6.48 29.39
N VAL A 171 -10.87 7.34 28.51
CA VAL A 171 -10.23 8.60 28.11
C VAL A 171 -9.98 9.49 29.31
N ASN A 172 -10.96 9.66 30.21
CA ASN A 172 -10.78 10.44 31.43
C ASN A 172 -9.66 9.88 32.32
N LYS A 173 -9.62 8.55 32.52
CA LYS A 173 -8.55 7.90 33.29
C LYS A 173 -7.18 8.08 32.63
N ILE A 174 -7.10 7.99 31.30
CA ILE A 174 -5.85 8.21 30.57
C ILE A 174 -5.39 9.65 30.74
N ILE A 175 -6.29 10.63 30.65
CA ILE A 175 -5.98 12.05 30.87
C ILE A 175 -5.46 12.27 32.30
N GLU A 176 -6.18 11.80 33.32
CA GLU A 176 -5.75 11.97 34.72
C GLU A 176 -4.36 11.40 34.99
N LYS A 177 -4.03 10.26 34.37
CA LYS A 177 -2.79 9.54 34.60
C LYS A 177 -1.62 10.02 33.75
N TYR A 178 -1.85 10.29 32.47
CA TYR A 178 -0.81 10.52 31.46
C TYR A 178 -0.81 11.94 30.90
N HIS A 179 -1.67 12.85 31.34
CA HIS A 179 -1.52 14.27 30.98
C HIS A 179 -0.46 14.94 31.86
N GLN A 180 0.81 14.59 31.61
CA GLN A 180 1.99 15.19 32.23
C GLN A 180 2.72 16.01 31.16
N PRO A 181 2.46 17.33 31.01
CA PRO A 181 2.79 18.07 29.79
C PRO A 181 4.25 18.00 29.34
N GLU A 182 5.19 17.91 30.29
CA GLU A 182 6.63 17.84 30.02
C GLU A 182 7.15 16.41 29.80
N SER A 183 6.34 15.38 30.05
CA SER A 183 6.75 13.96 30.00
C SER A 183 6.08 13.16 28.91
N THR A 184 4.80 13.41 28.64
CA THR A 184 3.97 12.56 27.79
C THR A 184 3.08 13.41 26.91
N SER A 185 2.87 12.96 25.68
CA SER A 185 1.94 13.59 24.75
C SER A 185 1.15 12.52 24.01
N PHE A 186 -0.16 12.70 23.92
CA PHE A 186 -1.07 11.76 23.26
C PHE A 186 -2.26 12.54 22.69
N CYS A 187 -2.98 11.92 21.75
CA CYS A 187 -4.22 12.49 21.24
C CYS A 187 -5.36 11.48 21.33
N HIS A 188 -6.54 11.98 21.69
CA HIS A 188 -7.80 11.28 21.58
C HIS A 188 -8.42 11.63 20.23
N TYR A 189 -8.70 10.60 19.43
CA TYR A 189 -9.36 10.70 18.14
C TYR A 189 -10.75 10.11 18.23
N VAL A 190 -11.70 10.77 17.58
CA VAL A 190 -13.05 10.26 17.38
C VAL A 190 -13.35 10.29 15.90
N ILE A 191 -13.72 9.14 15.34
CA ILE A 191 -14.34 9.05 14.03
C ILE A 191 -15.84 8.92 14.29
N LYS A 192 -16.62 9.90 13.81
CA LYS A 192 -18.07 9.91 13.94
C LYS A 192 -18.70 10.31 12.62
N ASP A 193 -19.58 9.47 12.09
CA ASP A 193 -20.20 9.67 10.77
C ASP A 193 -19.16 9.94 9.67
N SER A 194 -18.02 9.24 9.75
CA SER A 194 -16.85 9.42 8.87
C SER A 194 -16.24 10.82 8.87
N ASN A 195 -16.39 11.57 9.97
CA ASN A 195 -15.66 12.80 10.25
C ASN A 195 -14.64 12.56 11.36
N LEU A 196 -13.46 13.15 11.22
CA LEU A 196 -12.38 13.05 12.19
C LEU A 196 -12.42 14.23 13.16
N TYR A 197 -12.46 13.93 14.45
CA TYR A 197 -12.30 14.87 15.55
C TYR A 197 -11.09 14.46 16.37
N ARG A 198 -10.40 15.42 16.97
CA ARG A 198 -9.18 15.17 17.72
C ARG A 198 -8.97 16.21 18.81
N ASP A 199 -8.66 15.73 20.01
CA ASP A 199 -8.12 16.53 21.11
C ASP A 199 -6.76 15.96 21.53
N CYS A 200 -5.77 16.83 21.73
CA CYS A 200 -4.41 16.43 22.10
C CYS A 200 -4.02 16.97 23.47
N TYR A 201 -3.24 16.18 24.20
CA TYR A 201 -2.80 16.45 25.56
C TYR A 201 -1.28 16.37 25.61
N GLY A 202 -0.65 17.32 26.30
CA GLY A 202 0.81 17.42 26.41
C GLY A 202 1.41 18.63 25.67
N LYS A 203 2.71 18.86 25.86
CA LYS A 203 3.43 20.00 25.27
C LYS A 203 3.88 19.77 23.83
N HIS A 204 4.26 18.55 23.49
CA HIS A 204 4.85 18.20 22.20
C HIS A 204 3.89 17.33 21.38
N VAL A 205 2.85 17.97 20.83
CA VAL A 205 1.78 17.27 20.12
C VAL A 205 1.95 17.21 18.60
N GLY A 206 2.99 17.83 18.03
CA GLY A 206 3.16 17.95 16.57
C GLY A 206 3.35 16.60 15.84
N PHE A 207 3.73 15.55 16.55
CA PHE A 207 3.80 14.18 16.02
C PHE A 207 2.42 13.61 15.68
N ASN A 208 1.33 14.27 16.09
CA ASN A 208 -0.03 13.94 15.67
C ASN A 208 -0.20 13.90 14.15
N MET A 209 0.62 14.64 13.39
CA MET A 209 0.58 14.66 11.93
C MET A 209 0.68 13.26 11.31
N PHE A 210 1.39 12.31 11.94
CA PHE A 210 1.50 10.95 11.44
C PHE A 210 0.19 10.19 11.57
N SER A 211 -0.43 10.23 12.75
CA SER A 211 -1.73 9.60 13.00
C SER A 211 -2.83 10.26 12.17
N ASP A 212 -2.85 11.59 12.09
CA ASP A 212 -3.76 12.35 11.21
C ASP A 212 -3.68 11.87 9.77
N ASN A 213 -2.45 11.77 9.24
CA ASN A 213 -2.24 11.41 7.85
C ASN A 213 -2.77 10.00 7.55
N ILE A 214 -2.62 9.05 8.48
CA ILE A 214 -3.21 7.70 8.38
C ILE A 214 -4.73 7.80 8.33
N LEU A 215 -5.34 8.43 9.34
CA LEU A 215 -6.80 8.47 9.49
C LEU A 215 -7.46 9.24 8.33
N LEU A 216 -6.89 10.37 7.92
CA LEU A 216 -7.35 11.14 6.77
C LEU A 216 -7.18 10.36 5.46
N ALA A 217 -6.10 9.59 5.30
CA ALA A 217 -5.91 8.74 4.13
C ALA A 217 -6.93 7.60 4.06
N LEU A 218 -7.32 7.03 5.19
CA LEU A 218 -8.38 6.02 5.27
C LEU A 218 -9.76 6.62 4.97
N LEU A 219 -10.10 7.76 5.57
CA LEU A 219 -11.40 8.43 5.38
C LEU A 219 -11.67 8.84 3.92
N ARG A 220 -10.63 9.08 3.11
CA ARG A 220 -10.77 9.31 1.67
C ARG A 220 -11.12 8.05 0.87
N LYS A 221 -10.81 6.87 1.41
CA LYS A 221 -10.81 5.58 0.70
C LYS A 221 -11.90 4.62 1.18
N VAL A 222 -12.36 4.74 2.42
CA VAL A 222 -13.38 3.87 2.98
C VAL A 222 -14.20 4.59 4.04
N ARG A 223 -15.49 4.27 4.10
CA ARG A 223 -16.36 4.70 5.18
C ARG A 223 -16.00 3.94 6.46
N LEU A 224 -15.25 4.59 7.34
CA LEU A 224 -14.89 4.01 8.63
C LEU A 224 -16.11 3.97 9.58
N PRO A 225 -16.22 2.94 10.42
CA PRO A 225 -17.22 2.90 11.49
C PRO A 225 -16.95 3.98 12.53
N ASP A 226 -17.96 4.25 13.36
CA ASP A 226 -17.79 5.12 14.52
C ASP A 226 -16.84 4.45 15.52
N VAL A 227 -15.73 5.11 15.84
CA VAL A 227 -14.69 4.57 16.71
C VAL A 227 -13.96 5.68 17.44
N GLU A 228 -13.48 5.38 18.64
CA GLU A 228 -12.60 6.25 19.42
C GLU A 228 -11.23 5.58 19.59
N LEU A 229 -10.16 6.36 19.51
CA LEU A 229 -8.78 5.89 19.63
C LEU A 229 -8.01 6.85 20.52
N VAL A 230 -7.15 6.33 21.41
CA VAL A 230 -6.17 7.16 22.12
C VAL A 230 -4.79 6.76 21.64
N ILE A 231 -4.05 7.68 21.04
CA ILE A 231 -2.76 7.41 20.40
C ILE A 231 -1.66 8.18 21.13
N ASN A 232 -0.71 7.43 21.69
CA ASN A 232 0.53 7.95 22.24
C ASN A 232 1.41 8.52 21.11
N LEU A 233 1.92 9.73 21.31
CA LEU A 233 2.80 10.40 20.36
C LEU A 233 4.28 10.24 20.68
N GLY A 234 4.62 9.69 21.86
CA GLY A 234 6.00 9.46 22.27
C GLY A 234 6.59 8.18 21.67
N ASP A 235 7.92 8.11 21.70
CA ASP A 235 8.67 6.98 21.15
C ASP A 235 8.48 5.68 21.95
N TRP A 236 8.25 5.81 23.26
CA TRP A 236 8.17 4.68 24.19
C TRP A 236 6.71 4.32 24.54
N PRO A 237 6.39 3.02 24.68
CA PRO A 237 5.10 2.56 25.18
C PRO A 237 4.89 3.01 26.64
N LEU A 238 3.63 3.21 27.02
CA LEU A 238 3.28 3.85 28.31
C LEU A 238 2.66 2.90 29.34
N ILE A 239 2.08 1.78 28.90
CA ILE A 239 1.24 0.94 29.77
C ILE A 239 1.98 -0.35 30.08
N ARG A 240 2.47 -0.46 31.32
CA ARG A 240 3.12 -1.68 31.82
C ARG A 240 2.13 -2.82 31.96
N GLN A 241 2.59 -4.05 31.74
CA GLN A 241 1.78 -5.28 31.81
C GLN A 241 1.07 -5.49 33.16
N ASN A 242 1.68 -5.03 34.26
CA ASN A 242 1.12 -5.17 35.62
C ASN A 242 0.32 -3.94 36.09
N ALA A 243 0.07 -2.96 35.21
CA ALA A 243 -0.71 -1.77 35.52
C ALA A 243 -2.19 -1.96 35.15
N GLU A 244 -3.05 -1.01 35.56
CA GLU A 244 -4.41 -0.93 35.03
C GLU A 244 -4.37 -0.81 33.49
N PRO A 245 -5.10 -1.67 32.76
CA PRO A 245 -5.13 -1.62 31.30
C PRO A 245 -5.84 -0.36 30.80
N HIS A 246 -5.21 0.34 29.87
CA HIS A 246 -5.85 1.41 29.11
C HIS A 246 -5.71 1.16 27.60
N PRO A 247 -6.75 1.43 26.79
CA PRO A 247 -6.71 1.20 25.35
C PRO A 247 -5.93 2.32 24.66
N MET A 248 -4.59 2.25 24.71
CA MET A 248 -3.71 3.23 24.09
C MET A 248 -2.88 2.60 22.99
N PHE A 249 -2.90 3.23 21.83
CA PHE A 249 -2.10 2.85 20.68
C PHE A 249 -0.74 3.50 20.75
N SER A 250 0.32 2.72 20.47
CA SER A 250 1.70 3.19 20.48
C SER A 250 2.46 2.67 19.26
N TRP A 251 3.48 3.42 18.83
CA TRP A 251 4.34 3.07 17.68
C TRP A 251 5.18 1.81 17.91
N CYS A 252 5.42 1.46 19.18
CA CYS A 252 6.11 0.25 19.55
C CYS A 252 5.57 -0.31 20.87
N GLY A 253 6.01 -1.53 21.20
CA GLY A 253 5.69 -2.23 22.44
C GLY A 253 6.82 -3.19 22.83
N SER A 254 6.74 -3.75 24.03
CA SER A 254 7.66 -4.76 24.54
C SER A 254 6.90 -5.88 25.25
N ASN A 255 7.62 -6.90 25.74
CA ASN A 255 7.03 -7.96 26.56
C ASN A 255 6.51 -7.45 27.91
N ASP A 256 6.95 -6.27 28.35
CA ASP A 256 6.59 -5.68 29.64
C ASP A 256 5.47 -4.64 29.52
N THR A 257 4.88 -4.47 28.32
CA THR A 257 3.85 -3.47 28.03
C THR A 257 2.64 -4.07 27.34
N ILE A 258 1.51 -3.36 27.44
CA ILE A 258 0.22 -3.78 26.88
C ILE A 258 -0.42 -2.71 25.98
N ASP A 259 0.37 -1.72 25.54
CA ASP A 259 -0.03 -0.80 24.49
C ASP A 259 -0.42 -1.57 23.21
N ILE A 260 -1.40 -1.05 22.48
CA ILE A 260 -1.85 -1.62 21.21
C ILE A 260 -0.87 -1.15 20.12
N VAL A 261 -0.11 -2.07 19.54
CA VAL A 261 0.92 -1.67 18.57
C VAL A 261 0.28 -1.29 17.24
N MET A 262 0.66 -0.13 16.71
CA MET A 262 0.26 0.34 15.38
C MET A 262 1.47 0.50 14.45
N PRO A 263 1.28 0.55 13.11
CA PRO A 263 2.38 0.80 12.17
C PRO A 263 3.15 2.07 12.53
N THR A 264 4.48 2.01 12.47
CA THR A 264 5.35 3.14 12.85
C THR A 264 5.13 4.35 11.94
N TYR A 265 5.47 5.54 12.45
CA TYR A 265 5.43 6.77 11.67
C TYR A 265 6.36 6.71 10.43
N ASP A 266 7.50 6.01 10.51
CA ASP A 266 8.43 5.83 9.38
C ASP A 266 7.79 5.07 8.21
N ILE A 267 7.08 3.98 8.51
CA ILE A 267 6.37 3.20 7.50
C ILE A 267 5.23 4.03 6.89
N THR A 268 4.55 4.81 7.74
CA THR A 268 3.47 5.70 7.32
C THR A 268 3.96 6.78 6.37
N GLU A 269 5.01 7.52 6.74
CA GLU A 269 5.60 8.55 5.88
C GLU A 269 6.10 7.93 4.57
N SER A 270 6.85 6.83 4.65
CA SER A 270 7.37 6.12 3.47
C SER A 270 6.27 5.63 2.53
N THR A 271 5.10 5.30 3.06
CA THR A 271 3.95 4.83 2.27
C THR A 271 3.21 5.99 1.61
N LEU A 272 2.92 7.06 2.36
CA LEU A 272 2.14 8.20 1.86
C LEU A 272 2.96 9.10 0.92
N GLU A 273 4.24 9.28 1.22
CA GLU A 273 5.19 10.08 0.43
C GLU A 273 5.88 9.27 -0.67
N ASN A 274 5.48 8.01 -0.87
CA ASN A 274 6.05 7.18 -1.92
C ASN A 274 5.79 7.82 -3.29
N MET A 275 6.86 8.04 -4.06
CA MET A 275 6.79 8.79 -5.32
C MET A 275 6.14 10.18 -5.16
N ALA A 276 6.40 10.89 -4.06
CA ALA A 276 5.99 12.28 -3.86
C ALA A 276 7.14 13.29 -3.97
N ARG A 277 8.40 12.83 -3.98
CA ARG A 277 9.62 13.64 -4.08
C ARG A 277 10.48 13.22 -5.26
#